data_AF-A0A349E2X0-F1
#
_entry.id   AF-A0A349E2X0-F1
#
_cell.length_a   1.000
_cell.length_b   1.000
_cell.length_c   1.000
_cell.angle_alpha   90.00
_cell.angle_beta   90.00
_cell.angle_gamma   90.00
#
_symmetry.space_group_name_H-M   'P 1'
#
loop_
_entity.id
_entity.type
_entity.pdbx_description
1 polymer ?
#
loop_
_entity_poly.entity_id
_entity_poly.type
_entity_poly.pdbx_seq_one_letter_code
_entity_poly.pdbx_strand_id
1 'polypeptide(L)'
;MELKDTQVLDKESILKLFNIQPEFLVHLIANQYPINGDLLYTFQNQWDWHFLSENKDLNWSIVMLDQYKSKWDWGLSMNSGFPWSVELLEKYENSWDWGFLSLNSGLPWSRELLKKYENRWDWTFLSMNSGLPWSEEFLAEYEDKWDWVNLSMNQGLPWSWEFFEKHIDRWDWNYLSTNVGLPWDEDFFETHIDHWNWRK
;
A
#
# COMPACT_ATOMS: atom_id res chain seq x y z
N MET A 1 45.15 -2.57 -0.60
CA MET A 1 44.30 -2.33 -1.77
C MET A 1 43.92 -0.86 -1.73
N GLU A 2 44.71 -0.02 -2.40
CA GLU A 2 44.47 1.42 -2.43
C GLU A 2 43.21 1.70 -3.26
N LEU A 3 42.28 2.46 -2.69
CA LEU A 3 41.15 3.02 -3.44
C LEU A 3 41.75 3.90 -4.53
N LYS A 4 41.60 3.51 -5.79
CA LYS A 4 41.90 4.40 -6.92
C LYS A 4 40.94 5.57 -6.84
N ASP A 5 41.48 6.79 -6.84
CA ASP A 5 40.74 8.04 -6.88
C ASP A 5 39.60 7.92 -7.90
N THR A 6 38.38 7.85 -7.39
CA THR A 6 37.19 7.88 -8.24
C THR A 6 37.19 9.26 -8.87
N GLN A 7 37.26 9.33 -10.19
CA GLN A 7 37.28 10.58 -10.93
C GLN A 7 36.02 11.37 -10.54
N VAL A 8 36.17 12.35 -9.65
CA VAL A 8 35.08 13.23 -9.25
C VAL A 8 34.74 14.05 -10.49
N LEU A 9 33.55 13.83 -11.05
CA LEU A 9 33.05 14.62 -12.18
C LEU A 9 33.12 16.10 -11.78
N ASP A 10 33.77 16.91 -12.61
CA ASP A 10 33.81 18.35 -12.38
C ASP A 10 32.40 18.94 -12.56
N LYS A 11 32.19 20.14 -11.97
CA LYS A 11 30.89 20.82 -11.98
C LYS A 11 30.31 20.99 -13.39
N GLU A 12 31.15 21.24 -14.39
CA GLU A 12 30.69 21.46 -15.76
C GLU A 12 30.23 20.15 -16.41
N SER A 13 30.92 19.04 -16.13
CA SER A 13 30.52 17.69 -16.53
C SER A 13 29.22 17.25 -15.88
N ILE A 14 29.01 17.57 -14.60
CA ILE A 14 27.74 17.31 -13.88
C ILE A 14 26.59 18.10 -14.51
N LEU A 15 26.78 19.40 -14.77
CA LEU A 15 25.74 20.23 -15.40
C LEU A 15 25.43 19.78 -16.83
N LYS A 16 26.43 19.34 -17.59
CA LYS A 16 26.22 18.72 -18.92
C LYS A 16 25.44 17.41 -18.80
N LEU A 17 25.75 16.56 -17.82
CA LEU A 17 25.02 15.32 -17.57
C LEU A 17 23.54 15.60 -17.33
N PHE A 18 23.19 16.63 -16.56
CA PHE A 18 21.79 17.00 -16.32
C PHE A 18 21.07 17.55 -17.55
N ASN A 19 21.78 18.23 -18.46
CA ASN A 19 21.20 18.64 -19.75
C ASN A 19 21.01 17.46 -20.72
N ILE A 20 21.88 16.44 -20.63
CA ILE A 20 21.83 15.24 -21.48
C ILE A 20 20.83 14.22 -20.93
N GLN A 21 20.66 14.14 -19.61
CA GLN A 21 19.78 13.22 -18.89
C GLN A 21 18.95 13.96 -17.83
N PRO A 22 17.97 14.77 -18.25
CA PRO A 22 17.10 15.49 -17.33
C PRO A 22 16.29 14.55 -16.42
N GLU A 23 15.94 13.37 -16.91
CA GLU A 23 15.26 12.31 -16.13
C GLU A 23 16.13 11.84 -14.95
N PHE A 24 17.45 11.66 -15.16
CA PHE A 24 18.37 11.27 -14.09
C PHE A 24 18.48 12.34 -12.99
N LEU A 25 18.50 13.62 -13.38
CA LEU A 25 18.47 14.73 -12.41
C LEU A 25 17.17 14.72 -11.61
N VAL A 26 16.03 14.54 -12.29
CA VAL A 26 14.70 14.47 -11.67
C VAL A 26 14.66 13.34 -10.63
N HIS A 27 15.17 12.14 -10.98
CA HIS A 27 15.26 11.03 -10.04
C HIS A 27 16.18 11.31 -8.84
N LEU A 28 17.34 11.94 -9.08
CA LEU A 28 18.27 12.30 -8.01
C LEU A 28 17.64 13.31 -7.04
N ILE A 29 17.04 14.38 -7.57
CA ILE A 29 16.41 15.41 -6.75
C ILE A 29 15.25 14.81 -5.96
N ALA A 30 14.39 14.02 -6.58
CA ALA A 30 13.22 13.44 -5.92
C ALA A 30 13.53 12.46 -4.80
N ASN A 31 14.68 11.79 -4.84
CA ASN A 31 15.06 10.82 -3.81
C ASN A 31 16.04 11.37 -2.76
N GLN A 32 16.83 12.39 -3.09
CA GLN A 32 17.96 12.83 -2.26
C GLN A 32 17.86 14.28 -1.81
N TYR A 33 16.94 15.07 -2.39
CA TYR A 33 16.74 16.46 -2.04
C TYR A 33 15.30 16.69 -1.60
N PRO A 34 15.05 17.44 -0.51
CA PRO A 34 13.69 17.78 -0.13
C PRO A 34 13.01 18.58 -1.23
N ILE A 35 12.12 17.95 -2.00
CA ILE A 35 11.28 18.64 -2.96
C ILE A 35 10.22 19.42 -2.17
N ASN A 36 10.23 20.74 -2.33
CA ASN A 36 9.19 21.62 -1.81
C ASN A 36 8.36 22.22 -2.96
N GLY A 37 7.33 22.99 -2.62
CA GLY A 37 6.44 23.62 -3.62
C GLY A 37 7.17 24.51 -4.62
N ASP A 38 8.18 25.27 -4.18
CA ASP A 38 8.93 26.18 -5.05
C ASP A 38 9.72 25.44 -6.15
N LEU A 39 10.32 24.29 -5.78
CA LEU A 39 11.07 23.46 -6.71
C LEU A 39 10.14 22.76 -7.72
N LEU A 40 8.98 22.28 -7.26
CA LEU A 40 7.95 21.78 -8.16
C LEU A 40 7.48 22.86 -9.13
N TYR A 41 7.27 24.08 -8.65
CA TYR A 41 6.81 25.19 -9.47
C TYR A 41 7.81 25.55 -10.56
N THR A 42 9.07 25.71 -10.18
CA THR A 42 10.15 26.13 -11.09
C THR A 42 10.33 25.15 -12.25
N PHE A 43 10.17 23.85 -11.99
CA PHE A 43 10.42 22.78 -12.96
C PHE A 43 9.15 22.00 -13.32
N GLN A 44 7.97 22.59 -13.16
CA GLN A 44 6.67 21.91 -13.25
C GLN A 44 6.36 21.17 -14.58
N ASN A 45 7.11 21.48 -15.63
CA ASN A 45 6.99 20.87 -16.97
C ASN A 45 8.12 19.87 -17.28
N GLN A 46 9.06 19.69 -16.35
CA GLN A 46 10.20 18.77 -16.47
C GLN A 46 10.05 17.58 -15.52
N TRP A 47 9.19 17.69 -14.51
CA TRP A 47 8.87 16.57 -13.62
C TRP A 47 8.08 15.49 -14.34
N ASP A 48 8.50 14.25 -14.12
CA ASP A 48 7.66 13.08 -14.32
C ASP A 48 6.71 12.96 -13.11
N TRP A 49 5.46 13.34 -13.32
CA TRP A 49 4.45 13.35 -12.26
C TRP A 49 3.99 11.95 -11.86
N HIS A 50 4.08 10.97 -12.76
CA HIS A 50 3.79 9.59 -12.42
C HIS A 50 4.87 9.07 -11.45
N PHE A 51 6.15 9.29 -11.77
CA PHE A 51 7.26 8.93 -10.88
C PHE A 51 7.17 9.63 -9.51
N LEU A 52 6.85 10.93 -9.48
CA LEU A 52 6.68 11.64 -8.21
C LEU A 52 5.51 11.10 -7.39
N SER A 53 4.44 10.64 -8.04
CA SER A 53 3.26 10.07 -7.36
C SER A 53 3.57 8.74 -6.68
N GLU A 54 4.45 7.93 -7.25
CA GLU A 54 4.87 6.65 -6.67
C GLU A 54 5.97 6.79 -5.59
N ASN A 55 6.56 7.98 -5.46
CA ASN A 55 7.66 8.20 -4.54
C ASN A 55 7.19 8.16 -3.06
N LYS A 56 7.72 7.18 -2.31
CA LYS A 56 7.41 6.96 -0.89
C LYS A 56 8.19 7.88 0.06
N ASP A 57 9.29 8.46 -0.42
CA ASP A 57 10.20 9.31 0.35
C ASP A 57 10.00 10.81 0.05
N LEU A 58 9.03 11.15 -0.81
CA LEU A 58 8.71 12.53 -1.12
C LEU A 58 8.21 13.26 0.14
N ASN A 59 8.71 14.48 0.37
CA ASN A 59 8.22 15.33 1.45
C ASN A 59 6.88 15.99 1.09
N TRP A 60 5.82 15.17 1.16
CA TRP A 60 4.45 15.56 0.84
C TRP A 60 3.96 16.74 1.68
N SER A 61 3.23 17.66 1.05
CA SER A 61 2.50 18.72 1.76
C SER A 61 1.16 19.00 1.11
N ILE A 62 0.19 19.46 1.91
CA ILE A 62 -1.15 19.79 1.42
C ILE A 62 -1.10 20.89 0.35
N VAL A 63 -0.24 21.90 0.53
CA VAL A 63 -0.06 23.00 -0.43
C VAL A 63 0.38 22.47 -1.79
N MET A 64 1.35 21.55 -1.80
CA MET A 64 1.82 20.86 -3.00
C MET A 64 0.70 20.02 -3.66
N LEU A 65 -0.09 19.30 -2.87
CA LEU A 65 -1.21 18.50 -3.39
C LEU A 65 -2.27 19.37 -4.05
N ASP A 66 -2.64 20.49 -3.42
CA ASP A 66 -3.63 21.43 -3.96
C ASP A 66 -3.15 22.09 -5.24
N GLN A 67 -1.92 22.61 -5.24
CA GLN A 67 -1.39 23.38 -6.35
C GLN A 67 -1.26 22.55 -7.64
N TYR A 68 -0.95 21.26 -7.50
CA TYR A 68 -0.71 20.35 -8.63
C TYR A 68 -1.74 19.23 -8.74
N LYS A 69 -2.94 19.44 -8.19
CA LYS A 69 -4.03 18.44 -8.16
C LYS A 69 -4.28 17.74 -9.50
N SER A 70 -4.21 18.48 -10.61
CA SER A 70 -4.46 17.97 -11.95
C SER A 70 -3.25 17.27 -12.59
N LYS A 71 -2.07 17.36 -11.97
CA LYS A 71 -0.84 16.76 -12.46
C LYS A 71 -0.51 15.45 -11.73
N TRP A 72 -0.91 15.33 -10.46
CA TRP A 72 -0.76 14.09 -9.71
C TRP A 72 -1.47 12.91 -10.39
N ASP A 73 -0.77 11.78 -10.44
CA ASP A 73 -1.38 10.51 -10.73
C ASP A 73 -2.05 9.99 -9.45
N TRP A 74 -3.36 9.79 -9.50
CA TRP A 74 -4.15 9.34 -8.35
C TRP A 74 -4.01 7.84 -8.05
N GLY A 75 -3.17 7.14 -8.82
CA GLY A 75 -2.49 5.91 -8.39
C GLY A 75 -1.74 6.06 -7.05
N LEU A 76 -1.53 7.30 -6.57
CA LEU A 76 -1.23 7.64 -5.17
C LEU A 76 -2.03 6.82 -4.14
N SER A 77 -3.24 6.39 -4.48
CA SER A 77 -4.07 5.50 -3.66
C SER A 77 -3.35 4.22 -3.21
N MET A 78 -2.34 3.73 -3.95
CA MET A 78 -1.49 2.58 -3.56
C MET A 78 -0.22 2.98 -2.80
N ASN A 79 0.09 4.27 -2.70
CA ASN A 79 1.34 4.72 -2.10
C ASN A 79 1.29 4.58 -0.58
N SER A 80 1.93 3.53 -0.06
CA SER A 80 1.99 3.24 1.38
C SER A 80 2.85 4.24 2.19
N GLY A 81 3.68 5.05 1.52
CA GLY A 81 4.54 6.07 2.14
C GLY A 81 3.93 7.48 2.10
N PHE A 82 2.74 7.63 1.50
CA PHE A 82 2.01 8.89 1.50
C PHE A 82 1.58 9.26 2.94
N PRO A 83 1.52 10.55 3.31
CA PRO A 83 1.20 10.99 4.68
C PRO A 83 -0.31 10.89 4.96
N TRP A 84 -0.85 9.68 4.90
CA TRP A 84 -2.28 9.44 5.02
C TRP A 84 -2.84 10.00 6.33
N SER A 85 -3.98 10.67 6.20
CA SER A 85 -4.79 11.17 7.31
C SER A 85 -6.25 11.11 6.88
N VAL A 86 -7.17 11.06 7.84
CA VAL A 86 -8.60 11.05 7.55
C VAL A 86 -9.00 12.35 6.83
N GLU A 87 -8.41 13.48 7.22
CA GLU A 87 -8.64 14.79 6.60
C GLU A 87 -8.22 14.83 5.12
N LEU A 88 -7.12 14.16 4.75
CA LEU A 88 -6.69 14.04 3.35
C LEU A 88 -7.61 13.14 2.54
N LEU A 89 -8.05 12.01 3.12
CA LEU A 89 -9.01 11.12 2.48
C LEU A 89 -10.30 11.86 2.16
N GLU A 90 -10.81 12.62 3.13
CA GLU A 90 -12.02 13.45 2.97
C GLU A 90 -11.82 14.55 1.92
N LYS A 91 -10.71 15.28 1.98
CA LYS A 91 -10.47 16.43 1.08
C LYS A 91 -10.42 16.03 -0.40
N TYR A 92 -9.87 14.86 -0.69
CA TYR A 92 -9.69 14.36 -2.06
C TYR A 92 -10.53 13.10 -2.35
N GLU A 93 -11.64 12.93 -1.64
CA GLU A 93 -12.50 11.73 -1.67
C GLU A 93 -12.85 11.26 -3.11
N ASN A 94 -13.14 12.20 -4.00
CA ASN A 94 -13.53 11.93 -5.39
C ASN A 94 -12.35 11.76 -6.35
N SER A 95 -11.14 11.97 -5.87
CA SER A 95 -9.91 11.82 -6.65
C SER A 95 -9.23 10.49 -6.37
N TRP A 96 -9.48 9.88 -5.20
CA TRP A 96 -8.93 8.57 -4.87
C TRP A 96 -9.56 7.43 -5.66
N ASP A 97 -8.72 6.45 -5.99
CA ASP A 97 -9.15 5.13 -6.44
C ASP A 97 -9.40 4.26 -5.20
N TRP A 98 -10.67 3.98 -4.94
CA TRP A 98 -11.09 3.27 -3.72
C TRP A 98 -10.74 1.79 -3.74
N GLY A 99 -10.58 1.17 -4.91
CA GLY A 99 -10.10 -0.20 -5.02
C GLY A 99 -8.65 -0.27 -4.55
N PHE A 100 -7.80 0.62 -5.05
CA PHE A 100 -6.41 0.71 -4.63
C PHE A 100 -6.24 1.13 -3.17
N LEU A 101 -7.06 2.06 -2.67
CA LEU A 101 -7.07 2.37 -1.24
C LEU A 101 -7.42 1.14 -0.40
N SER A 102 -8.32 0.27 -0.87
CA SER A 102 -8.73 -0.94 -0.14
C SER A 102 -7.56 -1.93 0.06
N LEU A 103 -6.58 -1.96 -0.84
CA LEU A 103 -5.34 -2.75 -0.70
C LEU A 103 -4.24 -2.04 0.11
N ASN A 104 -4.39 -0.74 0.39
CA ASN A 104 -3.31 0.05 0.97
C ASN A 104 -3.21 -0.19 2.48
N SER A 105 -2.11 -0.80 2.93
CA SER A 105 -1.84 -1.05 4.35
C SER A 105 -1.34 0.18 5.11
N GLY A 106 -0.98 1.27 4.42
CA GLY A 106 -0.48 2.52 5.00
C GLY A 106 -1.57 3.51 5.40
N LEU A 107 -2.85 3.20 5.17
CA LEU A 107 -3.95 4.05 5.60
C LEU A 107 -4.12 4.06 7.12
N PRO A 108 -4.65 5.15 7.71
CA PRO A 108 -4.98 5.22 9.12
C PRO A 108 -6.26 4.43 9.40
N TRP A 109 -6.21 3.11 9.21
CA TRP A 109 -7.37 2.25 9.31
C TRP A 109 -8.00 2.32 10.70
N SER A 110 -9.30 2.54 10.73
CA SER A 110 -10.13 2.47 11.92
C SER A 110 -11.52 1.95 11.56
N ARG A 111 -12.25 1.49 12.57
CA ARG A 111 -13.64 1.01 12.37
C ARG A 111 -14.54 2.15 11.89
N GLU A 112 -14.28 3.38 12.35
CA GLU A 112 -14.99 4.59 11.93
C GLU A 112 -14.73 4.93 10.46
N LEU A 113 -13.47 4.81 10.01
CA LEU A 113 -13.10 5.08 8.61
C LEU A 113 -13.76 4.07 7.67
N LEU A 114 -13.72 2.79 8.03
CA LEU A 114 -14.34 1.70 7.28
C LEU A 114 -15.84 1.93 7.13
N LYS A 115 -16.53 2.20 8.26
CA LYS A 115 -17.97 2.47 8.28
C LYS A 115 -18.35 3.74 7.52
N LYS A 116 -17.57 4.81 7.62
CA LYS A 116 -17.85 6.07 6.92
C LYS A 116 -17.91 5.89 5.40
N TYR A 117 -17.04 5.04 4.86
CA TYR A 117 -16.89 4.82 3.42
C TYR A 117 -17.26 3.39 2.99
N GLU A 118 -18.14 2.74 3.75
CA GLU A 118 -18.50 1.33 3.60
C GLU A 118 -18.87 0.91 2.17
N ASN A 119 -19.57 1.78 1.44
CA ASN A 119 -20.04 1.54 0.07
C ASN A 119 -19.01 1.90 -1.02
N ARG A 120 -17.87 2.46 -0.62
CA ARG A 120 -16.78 2.86 -1.53
C ARG A 120 -15.67 1.84 -1.55
N TRP A 121 -15.46 1.15 -0.43
CA TRP A 121 -14.44 0.11 -0.35
C TRP A 121 -14.74 -1.07 -1.27
N ASP A 122 -13.68 -1.58 -1.86
CA ASP A 122 -13.69 -2.88 -2.53
C ASP A 122 -13.44 -3.96 -1.47
N TRP A 123 -14.48 -4.71 -1.15
CA TRP A 123 -14.44 -5.71 -0.07
C TRP A 123 -13.59 -6.93 -0.42
N THR A 124 -13.45 -7.26 -1.71
CA THR A 124 -12.53 -8.30 -2.18
C THR A 124 -11.10 -7.89 -1.87
N PHE A 125 -10.73 -6.65 -2.16
CA PHE A 125 -9.41 -6.12 -1.84
C PHE A 125 -9.18 -5.86 -0.35
N LEU A 126 -10.17 -5.37 0.38
CA LEU A 126 -10.06 -5.30 1.84
C LEU A 126 -9.81 -6.68 2.46
N SER A 127 -10.41 -7.73 1.93
CA SER A 127 -10.21 -9.11 2.41
C SER A 127 -8.77 -9.59 2.25
N MET A 128 -7.99 -9.03 1.31
CA MET A 128 -6.56 -9.32 1.14
C MET A 128 -5.65 -8.44 2.02
N ASN A 129 -6.18 -7.36 2.60
CA ASN A 129 -5.38 -6.35 3.27
C ASN A 129 -5.04 -6.81 4.71
N SER A 130 -3.77 -7.11 4.96
CA SER A 130 -3.29 -7.50 6.30
C SER A 130 -3.13 -6.34 7.27
N GLY A 131 -3.22 -5.08 6.80
CA GLY A 131 -3.08 -3.87 7.60
C GLY A 131 -4.39 -3.37 8.23
N LEU A 132 -5.52 -4.05 8.02
CA LEU A 132 -6.78 -3.69 8.67
C LEU A 132 -6.74 -4.00 10.18
N PRO A 133 -7.58 -3.31 11.00
CA PRO A 133 -7.72 -3.57 12.43
C PRO A 133 -8.57 -4.84 12.66
N TRP A 134 -8.04 -5.97 12.22
CA TRP A 134 -8.70 -7.26 12.30
C TRP A 134 -9.04 -7.63 13.75
N SER A 135 -10.27 -8.07 13.94
CA SER A 135 -10.82 -8.64 15.17
C SER A 135 -11.96 -9.57 14.78
N GLU A 136 -12.25 -10.57 15.60
CA GLU A 136 -13.37 -11.48 15.32
C GLU A 136 -14.70 -10.72 15.26
N GLU A 137 -14.87 -9.68 16.09
CA GLU A 137 -16.05 -8.81 16.07
C GLU A 137 -16.16 -8.00 14.78
N PHE A 138 -15.02 -7.54 14.24
CA PHE A 138 -15.00 -6.83 12.95
C PHE A 138 -15.37 -7.75 11.79
N LEU A 139 -14.83 -8.96 11.78
CA LEU A 139 -15.16 -9.95 10.77
C LEU A 139 -16.65 -10.30 10.80
N ALA A 140 -17.21 -10.51 11.99
CA ALA A 140 -18.63 -10.81 12.18
C ALA A 140 -19.56 -9.66 11.77
N GLU A 141 -19.18 -8.39 11.97
CA GLU A 141 -20.02 -7.25 11.58
C GLU A 141 -20.28 -7.19 10.06
N TYR A 142 -19.30 -7.61 9.26
CA TYR A 142 -19.35 -7.56 7.79
C TYR A 142 -19.22 -8.94 7.14
N GLU A 143 -19.68 -9.98 7.85
CA GLU A 143 -19.49 -11.40 7.49
C GLU A 143 -19.89 -11.72 6.03
N ASP A 144 -20.96 -11.08 5.56
CA ASP A 144 -21.52 -11.28 4.21
C ASP A 144 -20.80 -10.47 3.11
N LYS A 145 -19.94 -9.51 3.48
CA LYS A 145 -19.20 -8.69 2.53
C LYS A 145 -17.81 -9.23 2.25
N TRP A 146 -17.23 -9.96 3.20
CA TRP A 146 -15.89 -10.49 3.06
C TRP A 146 -15.82 -11.55 1.96
N ASP A 147 -14.75 -11.47 1.19
CA ASP A 147 -14.35 -12.51 0.25
C ASP A 147 -13.52 -13.54 1.02
N TRP A 148 -14.14 -14.66 1.36
CA TRP A 148 -13.54 -15.71 2.17
C TRP A 148 -12.38 -16.42 1.48
N VAL A 149 -12.33 -16.43 0.14
CA VAL A 149 -11.20 -16.98 -0.61
C VAL A 149 -9.97 -16.10 -0.38
N ASN A 150 -10.14 -14.79 -0.43
CA ASN A 150 -9.07 -13.83 -0.16
C ASN A 150 -8.71 -13.75 1.34
N LEU A 151 -9.68 -13.90 2.24
CA LEU A 151 -9.39 -14.02 3.68
C LEU A 151 -8.54 -15.26 3.98
N SER A 152 -8.76 -16.39 3.29
CA SER A 152 -7.96 -17.61 3.49
C SER A 152 -6.47 -17.43 3.22
N MET A 153 -6.06 -16.45 2.41
CA MET A 153 -4.64 -16.11 2.18
C MET A 153 -4.15 -14.92 3.02
N ASN A 154 -5.03 -14.27 3.78
CA ASN A 154 -4.70 -13.09 4.57
C ASN A 154 -3.95 -13.49 5.85
N GLN A 155 -2.77 -12.89 6.05
CA GLN A 155 -1.88 -13.17 7.18
C GLN A 155 -2.15 -12.29 8.40
N GLY A 156 -3.01 -11.27 8.28
CA GLY A 156 -3.36 -10.35 9.35
C GLY A 156 -4.57 -10.78 10.19
N LEU A 157 -5.19 -11.92 9.89
CA LEU A 157 -6.41 -12.35 10.58
C LEU A 157 -6.13 -12.76 12.04
N PRO A 158 -7.12 -12.57 12.93
CA PRO A 158 -6.97 -12.84 14.35
C PRO A 158 -7.30 -14.32 14.60
N TRP A 159 -6.43 -15.21 14.14
CA TRP A 159 -6.71 -16.65 14.20
C TRP A 159 -6.88 -17.15 15.63
N SER A 160 -8.02 -17.79 15.88
CA SER A 160 -8.29 -18.62 17.04
C SER A 160 -8.95 -19.92 16.55
N TRP A 161 -8.87 -20.98 17.34
CA TRP A 161 -9.53 -22.24 17.01
C TRP A 161 -11.04 -22.04 16.84
N GLU A 162 -11.67 -21.30 17.76
CA GLU A 162 -13.10 -21.00 17.71
C GLU A 162 -13.48 -20.22 16.44
N PHE A 163 -12.71 -19.19 16.08
CA PHE A 163 -12.93 -18.42 14.86
C PHE A 163 -12.80 -19.27 13.59
N PHE A 164 -11.77 -20.10 13.54
CA PHE A 164 -11.49 -20.97 12.40
C PHE A 164 -12.62 -21.99 12.19
N GLU A 165 -12.95 -22.76 13.23
CA GLU A 165 -14.00 -23.79 13.23
C GLU A 165 -15.37 -23.22 12.90
N LYS A 166 -15.72 -22.06 13.47
CA LYS A 166 -17.02 -21.42 13.22
C LYS A 166 -17.27 -21.16 11.73
N HIS A 167 -16.21 -20.94 10.95
CA HIS A 167 -16.31 -20.63 9.52
C HIS A 167 -15.63 -21.67 8.63
N ILE A 168 -15.46 -22.90 9.13
CA ILE A 168 -14.69 -23.97 8.47
C ILE A 168 -15.10 -24.20 7.01
N ASP A 169 -16.40 -24.13 6.72
CA ASP A 169 -16.97 -24.35 5.39
C ASP A 169 -16.76 -23.18 4.42
N ARG A 170 -16.35 -22.01 4.91
CA ARG A 170 -16.14 -20.81 4.10
C ARG A 170 -14.70 -20.68 3.60
N TRP A 171 -13.76 -21.33 4.28
CA TRP A 171 -12.35 -21.19 3.94
C TRP A 171 -11.98 -21.94 2.66
N ASP A 172 -11.15 -21.31 1.83
CA ASP A 172 -10.48 -21.98 0.73
C ASP A 172 -9.22 -22.69 1.24
N TRP A 173 -9.30 -24.01 1.35
CA TRP A 173 -8.21 -24.87 1.82
C TRP A 173 -6.94 -24.79 0.97
N ASN A 174 -7.03 -24.50 -0.33
CA ASN A 174 -5.83 -24.36 -1.15
C ASN A 174 -5.04 -23.10 -0.80
N TYR A 175 -5.73 -22.03 -0.41
CA TYR A 175 -5.10 -20.80 0.04
C TYR A 175 -4.65 -20.89 1.50
N LEU A 176 -5.45 -21.50 2.38
CA LEU A 176 -5.04 -21.83 3.74
C LEU A 176 -3.73 -22.64 3.72
N SER A 177 -3.61 -23.63 2.82
CA SER A 177 -2.39 -24.45 2.72
C SER A 177 -1.11 -23.70 2.38
N THR A 178 -1.20 -22.44 1.96
CA THR A 178 -0.06 -21.56 1.69
C THR A 178 0.04 -20.38 2.65
N ASN A 179 -0.90 -20.23 3.59
CA ASN A 179 -0.98 -19.08 4.46
C ASN A 179 -0.09 -19.26 5.70
N VAL A 180 1.03 -18.55 5.74
CA VAL A 180 1.98 -18.63 6.86
C VAL A 180 1.51 -17.95 8.15
N GLY A 181 0.36 -17.26 8.13
CA GLY A 181 -0.19 -16.54 9.30
C GLY A 181 -1.07 -17.39 10.21
N LEU A 182 -1.44 -18.60 9.80
CA LEU A 182 -2.27 -19.51 10.59
C LEU A 182 -1.49 -20.14 11.76
N PRO A 183 -2.16 -20.46 12.89
CA PRO A 183 -1.55 -21.12 14.04
C PRO A 183 -1.44 -22.62 13.77
N TRP A 184 -0.53 -23.01 12.87
CA TRP A 184 -0.26 -24.40 12.50
C TRP A 184 0.37 -25.17 13.66
N ASP A 185 -0.44 -25.76 14.53
CA ASP A 185 0.02 -26.74 15.52
C ASP A 185 -0.29 -28.18 15.09
N GLU A 186 0.21 -29.14 15.86
CA GLU A 186 0.03 -30.57 15.60
C GLU A 186 -1.46 -30.94 15.61
N ASP A 187 -2.20 -30.45 16.60
CA ASP A 187 -3.63 -30.68 16.77
C ASP A 187 -4.44 -30.19 15.55
N PHE A 188 -4.07 -29.05 14.97
CA PHE A 188 -4.67 -28.56 13.72
C PHE A 188 -4.53 -29.57 12.59
N PHE A 189 -3.31 -30.07 12.36
CA PHE A 189 -3.07 -31.00 11.27
C PHE A 189 -3.69 -32.35 11.54
N GLU A 190 -3.66 -32.87 12.77
CA GLU A 190 -4.35 -34.13 13.11
C GLU A 190 -5.84 -34.05 12.79
N THR A 191 -6.46 -32.90 13.04
CA THR A 191 -7.90 -32.68 12.81
C THR A 191 -8.24 -32.46 11.33
N HIS A 192 -7.38 -31.73 10.59
CA HIS A 192 -7.72 -31.21 9.26
C HIS A 192 -6.86 -31.77 8.12
N ILE A 193 -6.10 -32.85 8.37
CA ILE A 193 -5.14 -33.44 7.42
C ILE A 193 -5.74 -33.73 6.04
N ASP A 194 -7.02 -34.13 6.01
CA ASP A 194 -7.72 -34.59 4.81
C ASP A 194 -8.10 -33.45 3.87
N HIS A 195 -8.27 -32.24 4.40
CA HIS A 195 -8.53 -31.04 3.61
C HIS A 195 -7.24 -30.38 3.13
N TRP A 196 -6.11 -30.72 3.74
CA TRP A 196 -4.84 -30.04 3.53
C TRP A 196 -4.22 -30.35 2.16
N ASN A 197 -3.84 -29.29 1.42
CA ASN A 197 -3.16 -29.43 0.15
C ASN A 197 -1.63 -29.45 0.30
N TRP A 198 -1.08 -30.65 0.42
CA TRP A 198 0.37 -30.90 0.54
C TRP A 198 1.21 -30.59 -0.70
N ARG A 199 0.60 -30.25 -1.83
CA ARG A 199 1.31 -30.06 -3.12
C ARG A 199 1.61 -28.60 -3.46
N LYS A 200 1.19 -27.67 -2.61
CA LYS A 200 1.40 -26.24 -2.78
C LYS A 200 2.68 -25.77 -2.08
#